data_AF-A0A528AFR0-F1
#
_entry.id   AF-A0A528AFR0-F1
#
_cell.length_a   1.000
_cell.length_b   1.000
_cell.length_c   1.000
_cell.angle_alpha   90.00
_cell.angle_beta   90.00
_cell.angle_gamma   90.00
#
_symmetry.space_group_name_H-M   'P 1'
#
loop_
_entity.id
_entity.type
_entity.pdbx_description
1 polymer ?
#
loop_
_entity_poly.entity_id
_entity_poly.type
_entity_poly.pdbx_seq_one_letter_code
_entity_poly.pdbx_strand_id
1 'polypeptide(L)' 'MTEFSFWDILRNLLLAARWTVVLSLVSFIGGGIVGAALLFLRIGGRHWKRLLSRGYIQLFQGTPLLMQ' A
#
# COMPACT_ATOMS: atom_id res chain seq x y z
N MET A 1 -17.64 -31.74 16.00
CA MET A 1 -17.02 -30.84 15.01
C MET A 1 -18.14 -30.37 14.12
N THR A 2 -18.36 -29.06 13.97
CA THR A 2 -19.32 -28.54 12.99
C THR A 2 -18.85 -28.97 11.59
N GLU A 3 -19.71 -29.61 10.80
CA GLU A 3 -19.36 -30.03 9.45
C GLU A 3 -18.94 -28.81 8.62
N PHE A 4 -17.77 -28.90 8.00
CA PHE A 4 -17.26 -27.86 7.13
C PHE A 4 -17.81 -28.07 5.72
N SER A 5 -18.69 -27.16 5.30
CA SER A 5 -19.38 -27.23 4.01
C SER A 5 -18.67 -26.41 2.94
N PHE A 6 -18.90 -26.77 1.67
CA PHE A 6 -18.53 -25.92 0.53
C PHE A 6 -19.11 -24.50 0.65
N TRP A 7 -20.30 -24.37 1.24
CA TRP A 7 -20.91 -23.06 1.50
C TRP A 7 -20.11 -22.22 2.50
N ASP A 8 -19.46 -22.84 3.48
CA ASP A 8 -18.59 -22.13 4.42
C ASP A 8 -17.33 -21.62 3.73
N ILE A 9 -16.75 -22.43 2.83
CA ILE A 9 -15.62 -22.00 1.99
C ILE A 9 -15.99 -20.77 1.19
N LEU A 10 -17.11 -20.83 0.45
CA LEU A 10 -17.56 -19.72 -0.39
C LEU A 10 -17.80 -18.44 0.42
N ARG A 11 -18.46 -18.52 1.58
CA ARG A 11 -18.71 -17.36 2.45
C ARG A 11 -17.41 -16.73 2.94
N ASN A 12 -16.44 -17.56 3.38
CA ASN A 12 -15.16 -17.07 3.85
C ASN A 12 -14.32 -16.44 2.73
N LEU A 13 -14.33 -17.03 1.53
CA LEU A 13 -13.66 -16.46 0.36
C LEU A 13 -14.26 -15.12 -0.05
N LEU A 14 -15.59 -15.00 -0.08
CA LEU A 14 -16.25 -13.73 -0.38
C LEU A 14 -15.94 -12.65 0.67
N LEU A 15 -15.91 -13.04 1.95
CA LEU A 15 -15.53 -12.14 3.04
C LEU A 15 -14.07 -11.70 2.93
N ALA A 16 -13.15 -12.61 2.61
CA ALA A 16 -11.74 -12.30 2.37
C ALA A 16 -11.57 -11.39 1.16
N ALA A 17 -12.25 -11.67 0.04
CA ALA A 17 -12.23 -10.84 -1.16
C ALA A 17 -12.70 -9.40 -0.87
N ARG A 18 -13.76 -9.23 -0.08
CA ARG A 18 -14.22 -7.91 0.39
C ARG A 18 -13.09 -7.17 1.11
N TRP A 19 -12.39 -7.84 2.02
CA TRP A 19 -11.28 -7.22 2.74
C TRP A 19 -10.10 -6.91 1.83
N THR A 20 -9.75 -7.78 0.89
CA THR A 20 -8.70 -7.52 -0.10
C THR A 20 -9.00 -6.26 -0.91
N VAL A 21 -10.25 -6.08 -1.37
CA VAL A 21 -10.66 -4.89 -2.13
C VAL A 21 -10.55 -3.64 -1.26
N VAL A 22 -11.10 -3.66 -0.04
CA VAL A 22 -11.04 -2.52 0.88
C VAL A 22 -9.60 -2.12 1.20
N LEU A 23 -8.75 -3.08 1.56
CA LEU A 23 -7.35 -2.83 1.88
C LEU A 23 -6.57 -2.32 0.67
N SER A 24 -6.83 -2.87 -0.52
CA SER A 24 -6.20 -2.40 -1.76
C SER A 24 -6.56 -0.96 -2.08
N LEU A 25 -7.84 -0.59 -1.93
CA LEU A 25 -8.30 0.78 -2.14
C LEU A 25 -7.65 1.75 -1.14
N VAL A 26 -7.62 1.39 0.15
CA VAL A 26 -6.98 2.20 1.18
C VAL A 26 -5.49 2.38 0.89
N SER A 27 -4.77 1.31 0.56
CA SER A 27 -3.35 1.36 0.21
C SER A 27 -3.08 2.17 -1.06
N PHE A 28 -3.94 2.05 -2.07
CA PHE A 28 -3.80 2.80 -3.32
C PHE A 28 -4.01 4.30 -3.10
N ILE A 29 -5.07 4.67 -2.37
CA ILE A 29 -5.36 6.08 -2.06
C ILE A 29 -4.25 6.66 -1.17
N GLY A 30 -3.88 5.96 -0.09
CA GLY A 30 -2.84 6.40 0.83
C GLY A 30 -1.48 6.54 0.13
N GLY A 31 -1.07 5.50 -0.61
CA GLY A 31 0.16 5.51 -1.40
C GLY A 31 0.15 6.59 -2.49
N GLY A 32 -1.00 6.81 -3.13
CA GLY A 32 -1.18 7.87 -4.13
C GLY A 32 -1.01 9.28 -3.55
N ILE A 33 -1.61 9.55 -2.38
CA ILE A 33 -1.46 10.84 -1.68
C ILE A 33 0.00 11.09 -1.30
N VAL A 34 0.66 10.10 -0.69
CA VAL A 34 2.07 10.21 -0.31
C VAL A 34 2.97 10.38 -1.54
N GLY A 35 2.73 9.61 -2.60
CA GLY A 35 3.43 9.73 -3.87
C GLY A 35 3.29 11.11 -4.52
N ALA A 36 2.08 11.67 -4.53
CA ALA A 36 1.83 13.01 -5.03
C ALA A 36 2.55 14.08 -4.20
N ALA A 37 2.52 14.00 -2.87
CA ALA A 37 3.24 14.90 -1.99
C ALA A 37 4.77 14.86 -2.27
N LEU A 38 5.34 13.66 -2.43
CA LEU A 38 6.75 13.49 -2.78
C LEU A 38 7.09 14.05 -4.16
N LEU A 39 6.18 13.92 -5.14
CA LEU A 39 6.35 14.51 -6.47
C LEU A 39 6.45 16.04 -6.39
N PHE A 40 5.53 16.69 -5.67
CA PHE A 40 5.59 18.15 -5.48
C PHE A 40 6.86 18.58 -4.74
N LEU A 41 7.29 17.83 -3.73
CA LEU A 41 8.57 18.08 -3.05
C LEU A 41 9.77 17.97 -4.00
N ARG A 42 9.76 16.99 -4.90
CA ARG A 42 10.86 16.73 -5.84
C ARG A 42 10.98 17.78 -6.94
N ILE A 43 9.86 18.31 -7.44
CA ILE A 43 9.83 19.34 -8.49
C ILE A 43 10.18 20.72 -7.90
N GLY A 44 9.87 20.98 -6.63
CA GLY A 44 10.25 22.23 -5.96
C GLY A 44 11.78 22.44 -5.92
N GLY A 45 12.26 23.57 -6.44
CA GLY A 45 13.69 23.83 -6.69
C GLY A 45 14.64 23.91 -5.48
N ARG A 46 14.21 23.59 -4.26
CA ARG A 46 15.07 23.64 -3.06
C ARG A 46 15.81 22.30 -2.85
N HIS A 47 17.13 22.36 -2.70
CA HIS A 47 18.01 21.18 -2.55
C HIS A 47 17.57 20.23 -1.42
N TRP A 48 17.12 20.76 -0.28
CA TRP A 48 16.66 19.96 0.86
C TRP A 48 15.42 19.12 0.57
N LYS A 49 14.48 19.62 -0.26
CA LYS A 49 13.27 18.88 -0.63
C LYS A 49 13.59 17.66 -1.50
N ARG A 50 14.57 17.82 -2.40
CA ARG A 50 15.10 16.71 -3.21
C ARG A 50 15.79 15.65 -2.34
N LEU A 51 16.56 16.05 -1.33
CA LEU A 51 17.23 15.11 -0.43
C LEU A 51 16.23 14.27 0.38
N LEU A 52 15.21 14.92 0.96
CA LEU A 52 14.14 14.22 1.68
C LEU A 52 13.39 13.22 0.78
N SER A 53 13.02 13.64 -0.44
CA SER A 53 12.35 12.73 -1.38
C SER A 53 13.22 11.54 -1.77
N ARG A 54 14.54 11.74 -1.94
CA ARG A 54 15.49 10.66 -2.26
C ARG A 54 15.65 9.68 -1.11
N GLY A 55 15.80 10.17 0.12
CA GLY A 55 15.92 9.33 1.31
C GLY A 55 14.69 8.44 1.50
N TYR A 56 13.49 9.01 1.38
CA TYR A 56 12.24 8.24 1.42
C TYR A 56 12.20 7.19 0.30
N ILE A 57 12.43 7.59 -0.96
CA ILE A 57 12.37 6.66 -2.10
C ILE A 57 13.39 5.51 -1.96
N GLN A 58 14.62 5.79 -1.53
CA GLN A 58 15.64 4.74 -1.34
C GLN A 58 15.27 3.74 -0.26
N LEU A 59 14.73 4.21 0.87
CA LEU A 59 14.34 3.34 1.98
C LEU A 59 13.21 2.39 1.56
N PHE A 60 12.22 2.90 0.82
CA PHE A 60 11.05 2.13 0.38
C PHE A 60 11.21 1.38 -0.95
N GLN A 61 12.13 1.75 -1.84
CA GLN A 61 12.38 0.98 -3.08
C GLN A 61 13.57 0.01 -2.93
N GLY A 62 14.42 0.21 -1.93
CA GLY A 62 15.56 -0.64 -1.64
C GLY A 62 15.28 -1.83 -0.72
N THR A 63 14.11 -1.85 -0.05
CA THR A 63 13.71 -2.94 0.86
C THR A 63 12.61 -3.81 0.23
N PRO A 64 12.72 -5.15 0.27
CA PRO A 64 11.67 -6.03 -0.25
C PRO A 64 10.34 -5.78 0.47
N LEU A 65 9.23 -5.77 -0.26
CA LEU A 65 7.91 -5.45 0.30
C LEU A 65 7.49 -6.34 1.49
N LEU A 66 7.94 -7.59 1.53
CA LEU A 66 7.68 -8.52 2.64
C LEU A 66 8.49 -8.17 3.91
N MET A 67 9.56 -7.38 3.77
CA MET A 67 10.45 -6.95 4.85
C MET A 67 10.11 -5.53 5.33
N GLN A 68 9.23 -4.82 4.63
CA GLN A 68 8.67 -3.51 5.02
C GLN A 68 7.49 -3.70 5.96
#